data_AF-A0A7C1G8Z1-F1
#
_entry.id   AF-A0A7C1G8Z1-F1
#
_cell.length_a   1.000
_cell.length_b   1.000
_cell.length_c   1.000
_cell.angle_alpha   90.00
_cell.angle_beta   90.00
_cell.angle_gamma   90.00
#
_symmetry.space_group_name_H-M   'P 1'
#
loop_
_entity.id
_entity.type
_entity.pdbx_description
1 polymer ?
#
loop_
_entity_poly.entity_id
_entity_poly.type
_entity_poly.pdbx_seq_one_letter_code
_entity_poly.pdbx_strand_id
1 'polypeptide(L)' 'MQASICTACKRREAVYFRPYSGERLCKKCFIESIEEKTRATISKYEMFEFDDRIAVGVSGGKDSTSLLYV' A
#
# COMPACT_ATOMS: atom_id res chain seq x y z
N MET A 1 -14.11 -6.17 -22.62
CA MET A 1 -12.93 -5.58 -21.97
C MET A 1 -11.97 -6.73 -21.70
N GLN A 2 -10.73 -6.70 -22.20
CA GLN A 2 -9.77 -7.77 -21.90
C GLN A 2 -9.40 -7.69 -20.41
N ALA A 3 -9.75 -8.74 -19.67
CA ALA A 3 -9.35 -8.92 -18.28
C ALA A 3 -7.82 -8.95 -18.23
N SER A 4 -7.20 -7.90 -17.70
CA SER A 4 -5.75 -7.83 -17.58
C SER A 4 -5.31 -8.59 -16.33
N ILE A 5 -4.36 -9.53 -16.45
CA ILE A 5 -3.84 -10.30 -15.32
C ILE A 5 -2.88 -9.42 -14.48
N CYS A 6 -2.88 -9.63 -13.17
CA CYS A 6 -1.98 -8.99 -12.23
C CYS A 6 -0.51 -9.26 -12.59
N THR A 7 0.28 -8.22 -12.79
CA THR A 7 1.70 -8.30 -13.16
C THR A 7 2.57 -8.85 -12.03
N ALA A 8 2.19 -8.59 -10.76
CA ALA A 8 2.95 -9.03 -9.59
C ALA A 8 2.81 -10.53 -9.32
N CYS A 9 1.57 -11.04 -9.18
CA CYS A 9 1.35 -12.45 -8.86
C CYS A 9 1.10 -13.36 -10.06
N LYS A 10 0.81 -12.80 -11.25
CA LYS A 10 0.53 -13.52 -12.50
C LYS A 10 -0.60 -14.57 -12.42
N ARG A 11 -1.48 -14.47 -11.41
CA ARG A 11 -2.52 -15.47 -11.13
C ARG A 11 -3.94 -14.91 -11.10
N ARG A 12 -4.12 -13.68 -10.61
CA ARG A 12 -5.43 -13.04 -10.38
C ARG A 12 -5.67 -11.93 -11.38
N GLU A 13 -6.95 -11.65 -11.67
CA GLU A 13 -7.34 -10.47 -12.44
C GLU A 13 -6.89 -9.18 -11.74
N ALA A 14 -6.34 -8.26 -12.51
CA ALA A 14 -5.97 -6.95 -12.04
C ALA A 14 -7.19 -6.04 -11.97
N VAL A 15 -7.30 -5.31 -10.86
CA VAL A 15 -8.39 -4.35 -10.60
C VAL A 15 -7.88 -2.91 -10.56
N TYR A 16 -6.56 -2.73 -10.57
CA TYR A 16 -5.91 -1.43 -10.51
C TYR A 16 -4.72 -1.39 -11.47
N PHE A 17 -4.64 -0.33 -12.28
CA PHE A 17 -3.45 -0.03 -13.08
C PHE A 17 -2.70 1.13 -12.41
N ARG A 18 -1.39 0.95 -12.20
CA ARG A 18 -0.50 1.92 -11.60
C ARG A 18 0.31 2.62 -12.71
N PRO A 19 -0.04 3.86 -13.11
CA PRO A 19 0.53 4.45 -14.32
C PRO A 19 2.05 4.68 -14.25
N TYR A 20 2.56 5.10 -13.10
CA TYR A 20 3.98 5.46 -12.95
C TYR A 20 4.93 4.25 -12.98
N SER A 21 4.47 3.04 -12.68
CA SER A 21 5.28 1.82 -12.73
C SER A 21 4.84 0.85 -13.84
N GLY A 22 3.70 1.10 -14.49
CA GLY A 22 3.11 0.21 -15.49
C GLY A 22 2.51 -1.07 -14.91
N GLU A 23 2.47 -1.22 -13.57
CA GLU A 23 1.96 -2.43 -12.93
C GLU A 23 0.44 -2.54 -13.04
N ARG A 24 -0.06 -3.76 -13.22
CA ARG A 24 -1.48 -4.08 -13.06
C ARG A 24 -1.62 -4.96 -11.84
N LEU A 25 -2.38 -4.54 -10.84
CA LEU A 25 -2.42 -5.18 -9.54
C LEU A 25 -3.82 -5.73 -9.25
N CYS A 26 -3.90 -6.99 -8.83
CA CYS A 26 -5.10 -7.53 -8.21
C CYS A 26 -5.27 -6.92 -6.81
N LYS A 27 -6.47 -7.01 -6.23
CA LYS A 27 -6.79 -6.43 -4.91
C LYS A 27 -5.75 -6.76 -3.83
N LYS A 28 -5.35 -8.04 -3.71
CA LYS A 28 -4.37 -8.49 -2.70
C LYS A 28 -2.99 -7.84 -2.89
N CYS A 29 -2.43 -7.95 -4.10
CA CYS A 29 -1.11 -7.38 -4.41
C CYS A 29 -1.10 -5.86 -4.35
N PHE A 30 -2.23 -5.19 -4.62
CA PHE A 30 -2.33 -3.75 -4.41
C PHE A 30 -2.19 -3.40 -2.93
N ILE A 31 -2.96 -4.02 -2.05
CA ILE A 31 -2.92 -3.79 -0.59
C ILE A 31 -1.51 -4.09 -0.04
N GLU A 32 -0.95 -5.27 -0.35
CA GLU A 32 0.41 -5.66 0.06
C GLU A 32 1.46 -4.63 -0.41
N SER A 33 1.31 -4.09 -1.64
CA SER A 33 2.24 -3.08 -2.14
C SER A 33 2.11 -1.70 -1.48
N ILE A 34 0.97 -1.39 -0.85
CA ILE A 34 0.81 -0.16 -0.06
C ILE A 34 1.49 -0.34 1.29
N GLU A 35 1.24 -1.46 1.98
CA GLU A 35 1.88 -1.80 3.25
C GLU A 35 3.41 -1.80 3.13
N GLU A 36 3.95 -2.42 2.08
CA GLU A 36 5.39 -2.46 1.84
C GLU A 36 5.99 -1.07 1.56
N LYS A 37 5.27 -0.20 0.82
CA LYS A 37 5.72 1.17 0.56
C LYS A 37 5.70 2.02 1.82
N THR A 38 4.70 1.85 2.67
CA THR A 38 4.63 2.52 3.97
C THR A 38 5.81 2.09 4.84
N ARG A 39 6.05 0.78 4.97
CA ARG A 39 7.22 0.24 5.70
C ARG A 39 8.54 0.77 5.15
N ALA A 40 8.74 0.71 3.84
CA ALA A 40 9.96 1.22 3.20
C ALA A 40 10.16 2.72 3.45
N THR A 41 9.09 3.51 3.51
CA THR A 41 9.16 4.94 3.81
C THR A 41 9.55 5.19 5.27
N ILE A 42 8.90 4.49 6.21
CA ILE A 42 9.22 4.54 7.65
C ILE A 42 10.70 4.22 7.88
N SER A 43 11.19 3.13 7.27
CA SER A 43 12.61 2.72 7.39
C SER A 43 13.56 3.70 6.71
N LYS A 44 13.21 4.23 5.52
CA LYS A 44 14.07 5.17 4.79
C LYS A 44 14.34 6.46 5.58
N TYR A 45 13.36 6.91 6.36
CA TYR A 45 13.46 8.14 7.14
C TYR A 45 13.67 7.88 8.64
N GLU A 46 13.94 6.63 9.03
CA GLU A 46 14.20 6.23 10.42
C GLU A 46 13.15 6.80 11.39
N MET A 47 11.87 6.70 11.01
CA MET A 47 10.80 7.43 11.69
C MET A 47 10.49 6.91 13.10
N PHE A 48 10.78 5.63 13.39
CA PHE A 48 10.48 4.95 14.65
C PHE A 48 11.66 4.11 15.10
N GLU A 49 11.82 3.98 16.41
CA GLU A 49 12.73 3.06 17.07
C GLU A 49 11.99 1.94 17.81
N PHE A 50 12.74 0.96 18.29
CA PHE A 50 12.19 -0.08 19.16
C PHE A 50 11.65 0.57 20.45
N ASP A 51 10.49 0.10 20.92
CA ASP A 51 9.75 0.63 22.09
C ASP A 51 9.13 2.03 21.95
N ASP A 52 9.13 2.63 20.76
CA ASP A 52 8.40 3.89 20.54
C ASP A 52 6.89 3.74 20.75
N ARG A 53 6.30 4.73 21.42
CA ARG A 53 4.84 4.88 21.51
C ARG A 53 4.34 5.80 20.41
N ILE A 54 3.72 5.22 19.40
CA ILE A 54 3.23 5.94 18.23
C ILE A 54 1.80 6.44 18.47
N ALA A 55 1.58 7.74 18.32
CA ALA A 55 0.26 8.35 18.31
C ALA A 55 -0.14 8.71 16.87
N VAL A 56 -1.36 8.35 16.46
CA VAL A 56 -1.91 8.65 15.13
C VAL A 56 -3.02 9.68 15.27
N GLY A 57 -2.86 10.84 14.63
CA GLY A 57 -3.89 11.87 14.56
C GLY A 57 -4.97 11.50 13.54
N VAL A 58 -6.22 11.28 14.01
CA VAL A 58 -7.33 10.84 13.16
C VAL A 58 -8.36 11.96 13.00
N SER A 59 -8.66 12.30 11.75
CA SER A 59 -9.67 13.33 11.40
C SER A 59 -11.00 12.74 10.91
N GLY A 60 -11.06 11.42 10.69
CA GLY A 60 -12.19 10.74 10.03
C GLY A 60 -12.13 10.78 8.50
N GLY A 61 -11.12 11.43 7.92
CA GLY A 61 -10.87 11.42 6.48
C GLY A 61 -10.26 10.10 6.00
N LYS A 62 -10.32 9.87 4.69
CA LYS A 62 -9.74 8.68 4.05
C LYS A 62 -8.25 8.51 4.35
N ASP A 63 -7.50 9.61 4.40
CA ASP A 63 -6.04 9.59 4.50
C ASP A 63 -5.60 9.21 5.92
N SER A 64 -6.13 9.90 6.93
CA SER A 64 -5.81 9.62 8.34
C SER A 64 -6.34 8.25 8.81
N THR A 65 -7.51 7.83 8.30
CA THR A 65 -8.07 6.50 8.61
C THR A 65 -7.28 5.39 7.91
N SER A 66 -6.81 5.60 6.68
CA SER A 66 -5.95 4.61 6.00
C SER A 66 -4.61 4.48 6.70
N LEU A 67 -4.01 5.59 7.15
CA LEU A 67 -2.76 5.57 7.91
C LEU A 67 -2.91 4.85 9.26
N LEU A 68 -4.05 5.00 9.94
CA LEU A 68 -4.33 4.28 11.19
C LEU A 68 -4.42 2.75 10.98
N TYR A 69 -4.88 2.32 9.81
CA TYR A 69 -5.10 0.91 9.51
C TYR A 69 -3.84 0.16 9.06
N VAL A 70 -2.96 0.83 8.32
CA VAL A 70 -1.73 0.25 7.72
C VAL A 70 -0.63 0.09 8.75
#